data_AF-A0A934A7J3-F1
#
_entry.id   AF-A0A934A7J3-F1
#
_cell.length_a   1.000
_cell.length_b   1.000
_cell.length_c   1.000
_cell.angle_alpha   90.00
_cell.angle_beta   90.00
_cell.angle_gamma   90.00
#
_symmetry.space_group_name_H-M   'P 1'
#
loop_
_entity.id
_entity.type
_entity.pdbx_description
1 polymer ?
#
loop_
_entity_poly.entity_id
_entity_poly.type
_entity_poly.pdbx_seq_one_letter_code
_entity_poly.pdbx_strand_id
1 'polypeptide(L)'
;MEHEALLTKMMNMLGEEDRSVLQKRIEDTLARHAKGDGRDEARALRYLQDLDIFLHMPGADFMYARGIAETLRVGEEIFELAYVMKRAMERATFRLDN
;
A
#
# COMPACT_ATOMS: atom_id res chain seq x y z
N MET A 1 7.35 -1.90 -16.04
CA MET A 1 7.55 -0.42 -16.13
C MET A 1 6.48 0.36 -15.37
N GLU A 2 5.17 0.20 -15.67
CA GLU A 2 4.12 0.95 -14.97
C GLU A 2 4.01 0.61 -13.47
N HIS A 3 4.17 -0.67 -13.11
CA HIS A 3 4.15 -1.11 -11.72
C HIS A 3 5.31 -0.51 -10.89
N GLU A 4 6.51 -0.42 -11.48
CA GLU A 4 7.71 0.13 -10.83
C GLU A 4 7.54 1.62 -10.56
N ALA A 5 7.00 2.36 -11.54
CA ALA A 5 6.73 3.79 -11.40
C ALA A 5 5.72 4.07 -10.28
N LEU A 6 4.66 3.27 -10.18
CA LEU A 6 3.66 3.41 -9.12
C LEU A 6 4.24 3.08 -7.74
N LEU A 7 5.05 2.02 -7.64
CA LEU A 7 5.75 1.68 -6.40
C LEU A 7 6.70 2.81 -5.99
N THR A 8 7.51 3.33 -6.91
CA THR A 8 8.40 4.47 -6.64
C THR A 8 7.62 5.70 -6.18
N LYS A 9 6.50 6.04 -6.83
CA LYS A 9 5.61 7.14 -6.40
C LYS A 9 5.19 6.96 -4.94
N MET A 10 4.73 5.76 -4.57
CA MET A 10 4.31 5.49 -3.19
C MET A 10 5.46 5.56 -2.19
N MET A 11 6.64 5.05 -2.55
CA MET A 11 7.83 5.10 -1.69
C MET A 11 8.34 6.53 -1.47
N ASN A 12 8.11 7.43 -2.42
CA ASN A 12 8.47 8.84 -2.30
C ASN A 12 7.60 9.61 -1.30
N MET A 13 6.42 9.08 -0.94
CA MET A 13 5.57 9.67 0.11
C MET A 13 6.02 9.30 1.53
N LEU A 14 6.97 8.38 1.66
CA LEU A 14 7.47 7.87 2.93
C LEU A 14 8.79 8.55 3.32
N GLY A 15 9.02 8.65 4.64
CA GLY A 15 10.33 9.01 5.18
C GLY A 15 11.37 7.89 4.95
N GLU A 16 12.66 8.25 4.96
CA GLU A 16 13.77 7.34 4.64
C GLU A 16 13.80 6.07 5.52
N GLU A 17 13.52 6.22 6.81
CA GLU A 17 13.53 5.12 7.78
C GLU A 17 12.46 4.06 7.50
N ASP A 18 11.30 4.48 6.99
CA ASP A 18 10.16 3.60 6.73
C ASP A 18 10.21 3.00 5.31
N ARG A 19 10.91 3.67 4.37
CA ARG A 19 10.90 3.35 2.94
C ARG A 19 11.39 1.92 2.65
N SER A 20 12.54 1.52 3.18
CA SER A 20 13.14 0.22 2.88
C SER A 20 12.31 -0.95 3.43
N VAL A 21 11.78 -0.79 4.64
CA VAL A 21 10.95 -1.80 5.32
C VAL A 21 9.62 -1.98 4.59
N LEU A 22 8.95 -0.88 4.25
CA LEU A 22 7.66 -0.91 3.57
C LEU A 22 7.78 -1.38 2.12
N GLN A 23 8.84 -0.98 1.41
CA GLN A 23 9.14 -1.48 0.07
C GLN A 23 9.26 -3.00 0.08
N LYS A 24 10.09 -3.55 0.97
CA LYS A 24 10.28 -5.00 1.10
C LYS A 24 8.96 -5.71 1.41
N ARG A 25 8.14 -5.15 2.30
CA ARG A 25 6.84 -5.73 2.65
C ARG A 25 5.88 -5.77 1.46
N ILE A 26 5.90 -4.75 0.60
CA ILE A 26 5.13 -4.75 -0.66
C ILE A 26 5.65 -5.83 -1.59
N GLU A 27 6.97 -5.89 -1.83
CA GLU A 27 7.60 -6.88 -2.70
C GLU A 27 7.32 -8.33 -2.24
N ASP A 28 7.44 -8.60 -0.94
CA ASP A 28 7.11 -9.90 -0.33
C ASP A 28 5.63 -10.27 -0.50
N THR A 29 4.75 -9.27 -0.50
CA THR A 29 3.31 -9.47 -0.75
C THR A 29 3.07 -9.80 -2.21
N LEU A 30 3.63 -9.02 -3.14
CA LEU A 30 3.53 -9.26 -4.58
C LEU A 30 4.05 -10.66 -4.95
N ALA A 31 5.18 -11.07 -4.37
CA ALA A 31 5.74 -12.40 -4.58
C ALA A 31 4.80 -13.52 -4.11
N ARG A 32 4.10 -13.36 -2.98
CA ARG A 32 3.10 -14.33 -2.49
C ARG A 32 1.87 -14.44 -3.39
N HIS A 33 1.52 -13.36 -4.09
CA HIS A 33 0.39 -13.32 -5.04
C HIS A 33 0.76 -13.80 -6.45
N ALA A 34 2.04 -14.05 -6.72
CA ALA A 34 2.51 -14.61 -7.98
C ALA A 34 2.12 -16.09 -8.08
N LYS A 35 1.58 -16.48 -9.24
CA LYS A 35 1.11 -17.86 -9.50
C LYS A 35 1.84 -18.52 -10.67
N GLY A 36 2.69 -17.80 -11.40
CA GLY A 36 3.44 -18.34 -12.53
C GLY A 36 2.58 -18.62 -13.77
N ASP A 37 1.37 -18.07 -13.84
CA ASP A 37 0.42 -18.27 -14.95
C ASP A 37 0.51 -17.18 -16.04
N GLY A 38 1.55 -16.35 -15.99
CA GLY A 38 1.77 -15.23 -16.92
C GLY A 38 0.92 -13.99 -16.65
N ARG A 39 0.09 -13.96 -15.60
CA ARG A 39 -0.73 -12.79 -15.21
C ARG A 39 -0.18 -12.04 -14.00
N ASP A 40 1.00 -12.41 -13.52
CA ASP A 40 1.55 -11.89 -12.27
C ASP A 40 1.81 -10.38 -12.34
N GLU A 41 2.30 -9.87 -13.47
CA GLU A 41 2.51 -8.42 -13.63
C GLU A 41 1.19 -7.63 -13.57
N ALA A 42 0.12 -8.15 -14.19
CA ALA A 42 -1.19 -7.52 -14.14
C ALA A 42 -1.79 -7.57 -12.71
N ARG A 43 -1.60 -8.67 -11.97
CA ARG A 43 -2.01 -8.74 -10.56
C ARG A 43 -1.21 -7.79 -9.69
N ALA A 44 0.10 -7.68 -9.91
CA ALA A 44 0.95 -6.78 -9.17
C ALA A 44 0.55 -5.32 -9.40
N LEU A 45 0.33 -4.93 -10.66
CA LEU A 45 -0.16 -3.60 -10.99
C LEU A 45 -1.50 -3.32 -10.31
N ARG A 46 -2.45 -4.27 -10.38
CA ARG A 46 -3.76 -4.09 -9.75
C ARG A 46 -3.66 -3.93 -8.23
N TYR A 47 -2.83 -4.74 -7.57
CA TYR A 47 -2.58 -4.64 -6.14
C TYR A 47 -2.04 -3.25 -5.76
N LEU A 48 -1.06 -2.74 -6.51
CA LEU A 48 -0.47 -1.42 -6.27
C LEU A 48 -1.47 -0.28 -6.55
N GLN A 49 -2.35 -0.43 -7.54
CA GLN A 49 -3.43 0.54 -7.81
C GLN A 49 -4.44 0.59 -6.68
N ASP A 50 -4.90 -0.58 -6.20
CA ASP A 50 -5.83 -0.65 -5.07
C ASP A 50 -5.17 -0.05 -3.80
N LEU A 51 -3.88 -0.30 -3.58
CA LEU A 51 -3.11 0.30 -2.49
C LEU A 51 -3.02 1.83 -2.62
N ASP A 52 -2.68 2.36 -3.80
CA ASP A 52 -2.61 3.81 -4.06
C ASP A 52 -3.97 4.49 -3.79
N ILE A 53 -5.08 3.86 -4.18
CA ILE A 53 -6.44 4.35 -3.88
C ILE A 53 -6.64 4.48 -2.37
N PHE A 54 -6.29 3.44 -1.60
CA PHE A 54 -6.45 3.49 -0.14
C PHE A 54 -5.58 4.57 0.49
N LEU A 55 -4.34 4.76 0.03
CA LEU A 55 -3.45 5.80 0.54
C LEU A 55 -4.00 7.21 0.34
N HIS A 56 -4.70 7.47 -0.77
CA HIS A 56 -5.31 8.77 -1.08
C HIS A 56 -6.72 8.95 -0.50
N MET A 57 -7.34 7.89 0.00
CA MET A 57 -8.67 7.94 0.61
C MET A 57 -8.65 8.77 1.91
N PRO A 58 -9.63 9.67 2.14
CA PRO A 58 -9.78 10.37 3.42
C PRO A 58 -9.87 9.41 4.60
N GLY A 59 -9.40 9.82 5.78
CA GLY A 59 -9.31 8.94 6.95
C GLY A 59 -10.65 8.30 7.35
N ALA A 60 -11.75 9.06 7.31
CA ALA A 60 -13.09 8.56 7.60
C ALA A 60 -13.53 7.48 6.59
N ASP A 61 -13.34 7.75 5.30
CA ASP A 61 -13.69 6.82 4.22
C ASP A 61 -12.85 5.55 4.27
N PHE A 62 -11.56 5.68 4.61
CA PHE A 62 -10.66 4.53 4.77
C PHE A 62 -11.11 3.61 5.91
N MET A 63 -11.48 4.17 7.07
CA MET A 63 -11.97 3.38 8.19
C MET A 63 -13.30 2.70 7.87
N TYR A 64 -14.18 3.39 7.13
CA TYR A 64 -15.43 2.81 6.67
C TYR A 64 -15.22 1.64 5.69
N ALA A 65 -14.37 1.82 4.68
CA ALA A 65 -14.03 0.78 3.71
C ALA A 65 -13.40 -0.44 4.40
N ARG A 66 -12.50 -0.21 5.37
CA ARG A 66 -11.91 -1.27 6.20
C ARG A 66 -12.98 -2.02 6.99
N GLY A 67 -13.93 -1.34 7.63
CA GLY A 67 -14.99 -1.99 8.39
C GLY A 67 -15.89 -2.88 7.52
N ILE A 68 -16.17 -2.47 6.28
CA ILE A 68 -16.89 -3.31 5.31
C ILE A 68 -16.06 -4.55 4.97
N ALA A 69 -14.77 -4.35 4.66
CA ALA A 69 -13.88 -5.43 4.25
C ALA A 69 -13.67 -6.47 5.37
N GLU A 70 -13.52 -6.03 6.62
CA GLU A 70 -13.45 -6.89 7.81
C GLU A 70 -14.75 -7.70 7.99
N THR A 71 -15.91 -7.07 7.79
CA THR A 71 -17.21 -7.75 7.86
C THR A 71 -17.33 -8.84 6.80
N LEU A 72 -16.79 -8.59 5.59
CA LEU A 72 -16.80 -9.53 4.48
C LEU A 72 -15.62 -10.52 4.49
N ARG A 73 -14.66 -10.35 5.42
CA ARG A 73 -13.41 -11.12 5.52
C ARG A 73 -12.60 -11.13 4.22
N VAL A 74 -12.49 -9.97 3.58
CA VAL A 74 -11.75 -9.78 2.33
C VAL A 74 -10.70 -8.68 2.48
N GLY A 75 -9.56 -8.83 1.81
CA GLY A 75 -8.59 -7.73 1.66
C GLY A 75 -7.90 -7.26 2.95
N GLU A 76 -7.94 -8.02 4.05
CA GLU A 76 -7.35 -7.61 5.33
C GLU A 76 -5.87 -7.20 5.19
N GLU A 77 -5.09 -7.95 4.42
CA GLU A 77 -3.67 -7.70 4.17
C GLU A 77 -3.41 -6.32 3.51
N ILE A 78 -4.22 -5.94 2.51
CA ILE A 78 -4.03 -4.66 1.81
C ILE A 78 -4.45 -3.48 2.70
N PHE A 79 -5.48 -3.64 3.53
CA PHE A 79 -5.88 -2.63 4.51
C PHE A 79 -4.85 -2.43 5.61
N GLU A 80 -4.26 -3.52 6.12
CA GLU A 80 -3.19 -3.43 7.13
C GLU A 80 -1.98 -2.69 6.56
N LEU A 81 -1.56 -3.05 5.34
CA LEU A 81 -0.46 -2.38 4.66
C LEU A 81 -0.75 -0.89 4.42
N ALA A 82 -1.94 -0.57 3.89
CA ALA A 82 -2.36 0.81 3.67
C ALA A 82 -2.39 1.62 4.97
N TYR A 83 -2.85 1.02 6.08
CA TYR A 83 -2.86 1.67 7.39
C TYR A 83 -1.43 1.98 7.88
N VAL A 84 -0.51 1.01 7.82
CA VAL A 84 0.88 1.22 8.24
C VAL A 84 1.54 2.30 7.39
N MET A 85 1.31 2.31 6.09
CA MET A 85 1.84 3.32 5.17
C MET A 85 1.27 4.72 5.46
N LYS A 86 -0.04 4.86 5.67
CA LYS A 86 -0.63 6.16 6.08
C LYS A 86 -0.01 6.70 7.36
N ARG A 87 0.20 5.85 8.37
CA ARG A 87 0.87 6.25 9.62
C ARG A 87 2.32 6.67 9.39
N ALA A 88 3.03 6.01 8.46
CA ALA A 88 4.39 6.41 8.09
C ALA A 88 4.42 7.76 7.35
N MET A 89 3.46 8.00 6.45
CA MET A 89 3.29 9.29 5.76
C MET A 89 3.02 10.42 6.77
N GLU A 90 2.10 10.20 7.72
CA GLU A 90 1.79 11.18 8.78
C GLU A 90 3.03 11.52 9.63
N ARG A 91 3.85 10.52 9.97
CA ARG A 91 5.12 10.75 10.69
C ARG A 91 6.11 11.57 9.85
N ALA A 92 6.19 11.29 8.55
CA ALA A 92 7.08 12.01 7.65
C ALA A 92 6.65 13.48 7.50
N THR A 93 5.34 13.76 7.38
CA THR A 93 4.81 15.13 7.34
C THR A 93 5.12 15.88 8.64
N PHE A 94 4.86 15.28 9.80
CA PHE A 94 5.08 15.93 11.10
C PHE A 94 6.57 16.28 11.38
N ARG A 95 7.52 15.55 10.77
CA ARG A 95 8.95 15.87 10.85
C ARG A 95 9.37 17.07 10.01
N LEU A 96 8.58 17.46 9.00
CA LEU A 96 8.87 18.63 8.17
C LEU A 96 8.37 19.93 8.81
N ASP A 97 7.45 19.84 9.78
CA ASP A 97 6.85 20.97 10.47
C ASP A 97 7.56 21.34 11.81
N ASN A 98 8.62 20.60 12.20
CA ASN A 98 9.47 20.85 13.38
C ASN A 98 10.91 21.15 12.99
#